data_AF-A0A7K7DR16-F1
#
_entry.id   AF-A0A7K7DR16-F1
#
_cell.length_a   1.000
_cell.length_b   1.000
_cell.length_c   1.000
_cell.angle_alpha   90.00
_cell.angle_beta   90.00
_cell.angle_gamma   90.00
#
_symmetry.space_group_name_H-M   'P 1'
#
loop_
_entity.id
_entity.type
_entity.pdbx_description
1 polymer ?
#
loop_
_entity_poly.entity_id
_entity_poly.type
_entity_poly.pdbx_seq_one_letter_code
_entity_poly.pdbx_strand_id
1 'polypeptide(L)'
;LVLLLQEEVAKSLLAEVNLGCDAHQTEHVYRVYVATFLGFGGNAARRRYEESLFSSSLLRNRQAGPQGPLPDPCLPRDAQDELRHRGLRLQLRGTGDFQLCRERLRPLLNRTNGTGSSLNGVFQPPVHLQSSEFYGFSEFYYCTEDAGGVLGSFPFSRFFVFLQEYCATRWSVLRERFERGLYAPHADLHRLKFQCFKSAWMFEVFHRGFSFPESYGSLKTALQVYDKEVQWTLGAILYRTRFLPLR
;
A
#
# COMPACT_ATOMS: atom_id res chain seq x y z
N LEU A 1 23.90 20.71 -12.40
CA LEU A 1 22.71 20.21 -13.16
C LEU A 1 21.86 19.24 -12.34
N VAL A 2 22.41 18.13 -11.84
CA VAL A 2 21.65 17.12 -11.05
C VAL A 2 21.01 17.69 -9.78
N LEU A 3 21.74 18.52 -9.01
CA LEU A 3 21.19 19.17 -7.80
C LEU A 3 20.07 20.17 -8.11
N LEU A 4 20.18 20.93 -9.20
CA LEU A 4 19.15 21.88 -9.64
C LEU A 4 17.87 21.16 -10.09
N LEU A 5 18.02 20.04 -10.80
CA LEU A 5 16.88 19.18 -11.17
C LEU A 5 16.19 18.57 -9.95
N GLN A 6 16.97 18.15 -8.94
CA GLN A 6 16.42 17.61 -7.70
C GLN A 6 15.68 18.67 -6.88
N GLU A 7 16.14 19.92 -6.90
CA GLU A 7 15.49 21.06 -6.26
C GLU A 7 14.19 21.47 -6.97
N GLU A 8 14.15 21.48 -8.31
CA GLU A 8 12.91 21.74 -9.07
C GLU A 8 11.86 20.64 -8.86
N VAL A 9 12.28 19.37 -8.85
CA VAL A 9 11.38 18.25 -8.54
C VAL A 9 10.85 18.38 -7.11
N ALA A 10 11.70 18.71 -6.13
CA ALA A 10 11.25 18.94 -4.75
C ALA A 10 10.25 20.10 -4.64
N LYS A 11 10.49 21.22 -5.36
CA LYS A 11 9.56 22.36 -5.41
C LYS A 11 8.20 21.99 -6.01
N SER A 12 8.18 21.14 -7.04
CA SER A 12 6.92 20.70 -7.66
C SER A 12 6.04 19.84 -6.75
N LEU A 13 6.62 19.25 -5.70
CA LEU A 13 5.95 18.38 -4.73
C LEU A 13 5.58 19.11 -3.43
N LEU A 14 5.89 20.40 -3.32
CA LEU A 14 5.60 21.23 -2.15
C LEU A 14 4.56 22.28 -2.49
N ALA A 15 3.51 22.36 -1.69
CA ALA A 15 2.53 23.43 -1.73
C ALA A 15 2.64 24.27 -0.46
N GLU A 16 2.75 25.59 -0.61
CA GLU A 16 2.64 26.53 0.50
C GLU A 16 1.24 27.15 0.48
N VAL A 17 0.53 27.07 1.61
CA VAL A 17 -0.88 27.42 1.71
C VAL A 17 -1.12 28.22 2.97
N ASN A 18 -1.70 29.42 2.85
CA ASN A 18 -2.23 30.17 3.98
C ASN A 18 -3.75 29.96 4.06
N LEU A 19 -4.24 29.38 5.16
CA LEU A 19 -5.68 29.18 5.41
C LEU A 19 -6.33 30.34 6.17
N GLY A 20 -5.54 31.30 6.64
CA GLY A 20 -6.01 32.49 7.33
C GLY A 20 -6.70 33.49 6.40
N CYS A 21 -7.50 34.35 7.01
CA CYS A 21 -8.15 35.46 6.31
C CYS A 21 -7.18 36.63 6.08
N ASP A 22 -6.20 36.85 6.96
CA ASP A 22 -5.17 37.87 6.81
C ASP A 22 -3.90 37.29 6.15
N ALA A 23 -3.50 37.88 5.02
CA ALA A 23 -2.32 37.44 4.28
C ALA A 23 -0.99 37.77 4.97
N HIS A 24 -0.99 38.71 5.92
CA HIS A 24 0.20 39.10 6.66
C HIS A 24 0.45 38.23 7.90
N GLN A 25 -0.55 37.47 8.33
CA GLN A 25 -0.43 36.53 9.45
C GLN A 25 0.08 35.17 8.98
N THR A 26 0.96 34.59 9.79
CA THR A 26 1.64 33.32 9.47
C THR A 26 1.12 32.14 10.29
N GLU A 27 0.16 32.35 11.20
CA GLU A 27 -0.39 31.31 12.08
C GLU A 27 -0.99 30.12 11.30
N HIS A 28 -1.62 30.39 10.15
CA HIS A 28 -2.25 29.40 9.30
C HIS A 28 -1.48 29.15 8.01
N VAL A 29 -0.16 29.38 7.99
CA VAL A 29 0.71 29.06 6.87
C VAL A 29 1.24 27.62 7.02
N TYR A 30 0.95 26.80 6.03
CA TYR A 30 1.34 25.39 5.99
C TYR A 30 2.19 25.11 4.75
N ARG A 31 3.22 24.29 4.93
CA ARG A 31 4.02 23.72 3.83
C ARG A 31 3.71 22.23 3.73
N VAL A 32 3.01 21.84 2.68
CA VAL A 32 2.47 20.50 2.49
C VAL A 32 3.22 19.79 1.38
N TYR A 33 3.75 18.60 1.69
CA TYR A 33 4.33 17.70 0.69
C TYR A 33 3.24 16.81 0.10
N VAL A 34 3.16 16.76 -1.24
CA VAL A 34 2.16 15.99 -1.98
C VAL A 34 2.85 15.19 -3.08
N ALA A 35 2.69 13.88 -3.07
CA ALA A 35 3.20 12.99 -4.11
C ALA A 35 2.17 11.93 -4.49
N THR A 36 2.09 11.61 -5.78
CA THR A 36 1.24 10.57 -6.34
C THR A 36 2.08 9.55 -7.09
N PHE A 37 1.89 8.26 -6.78
CA PHE A 37 2.68 7.17 -7.34
C PHE A 37 1.82 6.30 -8.27
N LEU A 38 1.71 6.71 -9.54
CA LEU A 38 0.92 5.96 -10.51
C LEU A 38 1.49 4.55 -10.73
N GLY A 39 0.62 3.54 -10.67
CA GLY A 39 1.02 2.13 -10.80
C GLY A 39 1.45 1.45 -9.48
N PHE A 40 1.48 2.19 -8.36
CA PHE A 40 1.87 1.65 -7.05
C PHE A 40 0.69 1.32 -6.12
N GLY A 41 -0.56 1.46 -6.58
CA GLY A 41 -1.72 0.94 -5.86
C GLY A 41 -1.75 -0.60 -5.86
N GLY A 42 -2.39 -1.24 -4.87
CA GLY A 42 -2.35 -2.69 -4.68
C GLY A 42 -2.68 -3.52 -5.94
N ASN A 43 -3.75 -3.17 -6.64
CA ASN A 43 -4.14 -3.89 -7.88
C ASN A 43 -3.14 -3.65 -9.03
N ALA A 44 -2.57 -2.45 -9.14
CA ALA A 44 -1.57 -2.15 -10.16
C ALA A 44 -0.23 -2.85 -9.87
N ALA A 45 0.15 -2.92 -8.59
CA ALA A 45 1.29 -3.71 -8.14
C ALA A 45 1.09 -5.21 -8.43
N ARG A 46 -0.12 -5.74 -8.22
CA ARG A 46 -0.43 -7.15 -8.56
C ARG A 46 -0.23 -7.43 -10.04
N ARG A 47 -0.71 -6.56 -10.93
CA ARG A 47 -0.48 -6.71 -12.38
C ARG A 47 1.01 -6.75 -12.74
N ARG A 48 1.81 -5.82 -12.19
CA ARG A 48 3.28 -5.81 -12.42
C ARG A 48 3.96 -7.06 -11.87
N TYR A 49 3.50 -7.56 -10.72
CA TYR A 49 3.98 -8.83 -10.16
C TYR A 49 3.67 -10.01 -11.09
N GLU A 50 2.44 -10.10 -11.61
CA GLU A 50 2.02 -11.15 -12.54
C GLU A 50 2.84 -11.10 -13.84
N GLU A 51 3.10 -9.92 -14.39
CA GLU A 51 4.00 -9.73 -15.53
C GLU A 51 5.44 -10.22 -15.24
N SER A 52 5.94 -10.00 -14.02
CA SER A 52 7.26 -10.49 -13.61
C SER A 52 7.30 -12.03 -13.48
N LEU A 53 6.18 -12.66 -13.12
CA LEU A 53 6.05 -14.12 -13.07
C LEU A 53 6.09 -14.71 -14.48
N PHE A 54 5.39 -14.11 -15.44
CA PHE A 54 5.45 -14.53 -16.85
C PHE A 54 6.87 -14.43 -17.41
N SER A 55 7.54 -13.30 -17.18
CA SER A 55 8.92 -13.08 -17.64
C SER A 55 9.87 -14.13 -17.07
N SER A 56 9.74 -14.43 -15.77
CA SER A 56 10.54 -15.44 -15.07
C SER A 56 10.24 -16.87 -15.54
N SER A 57 8.97 -17.17 -15.84
CA SER A 57 8.54 -18.48 -16.34
C SER A 57 9.05 -18.74 -17.75
N LEU A 58 9.00 -17.74 -18.64
CA LEU A 58 9.54 -17.84 -20.00
C LEU A 58 11.05 -18.13 -20.01
N LEU A 59 11.81 -17.51 -19.10
CA LEU A 59 13.23 -17.80 -18.92
C LEU A 59 13.47 -19.24 -18.44
N ARG A 60 12.59 -19.76 -17.58
CA ARG A 60 12.69 -21.11 -17.00
C ARG A 60 12.24 -22.22 -17.97
N ASN A 61 11.22 -21.97 -18.79
CA ASN A 61 10.69 -22.92 -19.78
C ASN A 61 11.66 -23.19 -20.95
N ARG A 62 12.68 -22.36 -21.16
CA ARG A 62 13.79 -22.70 -22.08
C ARG A 62 14.64 -23.88 -21.57
N GLN A 63 14.48 -24.30 -20.32
CA GLN A 63 15.37 -25.27 -19.66
C GLN A 63 14.68 -26.54 -19.12
N ALA A 64 13.35 -26.64 -19.07
CA ALA A 64 12.68 -27.82 -18.53
C ALA A 64 11.25 -28.02 -19.07
N GLY A 65 10.84 -29.30 -19.20
CA GLY A 65 9.57 -29.81 -19.75
C GLY A 65 8.30 -29.43 -18.98
N PRO A 66 7.16 -30.14 -19.16
CA PRO A 66 5.84 -29.66 -18.71
C PRO A 66 5.79 -29.49 -17.19
N GLN A 67 5.78 -28.23 -16.74
CA GLN A 67 5.82 -27.88 -15.32
C GLN A 67 4.40 -27.78 -14.78
N GLY A 68 4.19 -28.31 -13.57
CA GLY A 68 2.98 -28.09 -12.79
C GLY A 68 2.75 -26.61 -12.44
N PRO A 69 1.71 -26.28 -11.64
CA PRO A 69 1.40 -24.90 -11.29
C PRO A 69 2.59 -24.22 -10.60
N LEU A 70 2.89 -22.97 -11.01
CA LEU A 70 3.98 -22.17 -10.47
C LEU A 70 3.67 -21.80 -9.01
N PRO A 71 4.58 -22.06 -8.05
CA PRO A 71 4.39 -21.67 -6.66
C PRO A 71 4.42 -20.14 -6.47
N ASP A 72 3.33 -19.58 -5.94
CA ASP A 72 3.18 -18.16 -5.60
C ASP A 72 3.09 -17.97 -4.06
N PRO A 73 4.10 -17.38 -3.41
CA PRO A 73 4.05 -17.10 -1.97
C PRO A 73 3.05 -16.01 -1.60
N CYS A 74 2.63 -15.18 -2.55
CA CYS A 74 1.70 -14.09 -2.32
C CYS A 74 0.22 -14.50 -2.38
N LEU A 75 -0.07 -15.78 -2.65
CA LEU A 75 -1.41 -16.35 -2.55
C LEU A 75 -1.53 -17.21 -1.28
N PRO A 76 -2.73 -17.28 -0.66
CA PRO A 76 -2.97 -18.17 0.46
C PRO A 76 -2.60 -19.61 0.14
N ARG A 77 -2.17 -20.37 1.14
CA ARG A 77 -1.73 -21.75 0.96
C ARG A 77 -2.79 -22.59 0.21
N ASP A 78 -2.35 -23.30 -0.81
CA ASP A 78 -3.18 -24.15 -1.68
C ASP A 78 -4.23 -23.41 -2.55
N ALA A 79 -4.28 -22.08 -2.51
CA ALA A 79 -5.13 -21.31 -3.43
C ALA A 79 -4.65 -21.50 -4.87
N GLN A 80 -5.58 -21.72 -5.79
CA GLN A 80 -5.27 -21.80 -7.22
C GLN A 80 -5.62 -20.50 -7.92
N ASP A 81 -4.81 -20.12 -8.89
CA ASP A 81 -5.05 -18.96 -9.74
C ASP A 81 -4.57 -19.23 -11.15
N GLU A 82 -5.17 -18.56 -12.13
CA GLU A 82 -4.78 -18.69 -13.53
C GLU A 82 -4.49 -17.30 -14.08
N LEU A 83 -3.24 -17.08 -14.50
CA LEU A 83 -2.86 -15.85 -15.17
C LEU A 83 -2.99 -16.03 -16.69
N ARG A 84 -3.46 -14.98 -17.36
CA ARG A 84 -3.53 -14.90 -18.81
C ARG A 84 -2.81 -13.64 -19.31
N HIS A 85 -1.80 -13.82 -20.14
CA HIS A 85 -1.08 -12.70 -20.74
C HIS A 85 -0.61 -13.04 -22.15
N ARG A 86 -1.01 -12.23 -23.15
CA ARG A 86 -0.61 -12.39 -24.57
C ARG A 86 -0.78 -13.82 -25.11
N GLY A 87 -1.88 -14.48 -24.77
CA GLY A 87 -2.18 -15.85 -25.19
C GLY A 87 -1.49 -16.97 -24.37
N LEU A 88 -0.57 -16.62 -23.48
CA LEU A 88 0.03 -17.55 -22.52
C LEU A 88 -0.87 -17.74 -21.30
N ARG A 89 -0.94 -18.98 -20.82
CA ARG A 89 -1.65 -19.37 -19.59
C ARG A 89 -0.65 -19.90 -18.59
N LEU A 90 -0.70 -19.37 -17.37
CA LEU A 90 0.16 -19.81 -16.27
C LEU A 90 -0.73 -20.15 -15.07
N GLN A 91 -0.70 -21.42 -14.67
CA GLN A 91 -1.36 -21.86 -13.44
C GLN A 91 -0.47 -21.52 -12.25
N LEU A 92 -1.06 -20.96 -11.20
CA LEU A 92 -0.40 -20.66 -9.94
C LEU A 92 -0.94 -21.55 -8.83
N ARG A 93 -0.09 -21.85 -7.86
CA ARG A 93 -0.49 -22.48 -6.59
C ARG A 93 0.11 -21.71 -5.42
N GLY A 94 -0.74 -21.26 -4.51
CA GLY A 94 -0.33 -20.50 -3.35
C GLY A 94 0.48 -21.33 -2.36
N THR A 95 1.61 -20.78 -1.91
CA THR A 95 2.41 -21.40 -0.83
C THR A 95 2.14 -20.77 0.53
N GLY A 96 1.55 -19.58 0.57
CA GLY A 96 1.19 -18.91 1.83
C GLY A 96 2.38 -18.33 2.61
N ASP A 97 3.53 -18.14 1.96
CA ASP A 97 4.75 -17.62 2.60
C ASP A 97 4.78 -16.09 2.54
N PHE A 98 4.27 -15.45 3.60
CA PHE A 98 4.18 -13.99 3.65
C PHE A 98 5.55 -13.29 3.58
N GLN A 99 6.58 -13.88 4.18
CA GLN A 99 7.93 -13.29 4.20
C GLN A 99 8.55 -13.35 2.81
N LEU A 100 8.48 -14.51 2.15
CA LEU A 100 8.97 -14.65 0.78
C LEU A 100 8.17 -13.78 -0.20
N CYS A 101 6.86 -13.60 0.03
CA CYS A 101 6.06 -12.66 -0.75
C CYS A 101 6.64 -11.24 -0.67
N ARG A 102 6.86 -10.71 0.55
CA ARG A 102 7.45 -9.38 0.74
C ARG A 102 8.79 -9.22 0.00
N GLU A 103 9.66 -10.21 0.12
CA GLU A 103 10.97 -10.20 -0.56
C GLU A 103 10.82 -10.15 -2.09
N ARG A 104 9.87 -10.89 -2.66
CA ARG A 104 9.56 -10.84 -4.11
C ARG A 104 8.96 -9.50 -4.55
N LEU A 105 8.22 -8.82 -3.67
CA LEU A 105 7.60 -7.54 -4.00
C LEU A 105 8.53 -6.34 -3.86
N ARG A 106 9.59 -6.45 -3.04
CA ARG A 106 10.52 -5.34 -2.77
C ARG A 106 11.13 -4.70 -4.03
N PRO A 107 11.56 -5.45 -5.07
CA PRO A 107 12.05 -4.84 -6.32
C PRO A 107 11.01 -3.96 -7.04
N LEU A 108 9.71 -4.24 -6.88
CA LEU A 108 8.63 -3.48 -7.51
C LEU A 108 8.41 -2.08 -6.91
N LEU A 109 9.07 -1.77 -5.78
CA LEU A 109 9.11 -0.42 -5.21
C LEU A 109 9.94 0.54 -6.08
N ASN A 110 10.82 0.00 -6.94
CA ASN A 110 11.72 0.76 -7.82
C ASN A 110 12.49 1.87 -7.07
N ARG A 111 13.05 1.53 -5.90
CA ARG A 111 13.82 2.48 -5.10
C ARG A 111 15.19 2.72 -5.71
N THR A 112 15.69 3.94 -5.57
CA THR A 112 17.09 4.27 -5.84
C THR A 112 17.89 4.18 -4.54
N ASN A 113 19.21 4.04 -4.65
CA ASN A 113 20.11 3.93 -3.48
C ASN A 113 20.32 5.27 -2.75
N GLY A 114 19.71 6.36 -3.22
CA GLY A 114 19.89 7.70 -2.67
C GLY A 114 19.04 7.95 -1.42
N THR A 115 19.62 8.66 -0.45
CA THR A 115 18.89 9.22 0.69
C THR A 115 17.93 10.32 0.22
N GLY A 116 16.79 10.47 0.91
CA GLY A 116 15.78 11.50 0.56
C GLY A 116 14.89 11.14 -0.64
N SER A 117 14.79 9.85 -0.99
CA SER A 117 13.85 9.37 -2.02
C SER A 117 13.04 8.16 -1.55
N SER A 118 11.86 8.00 -2.14
CA SER A 118 10.88 6.99 -1.80
C SER A 118 10.64 6.03 -2.97
N LEU A 119 9.38 5.77 -3.33
CA LEU A 119 9.02 4.92 -4.45
C LEU A 119 9.45 5.56 -5.77
N ASN A 120 9.92 4.76 -6.72
CA ASN A 120 10.34 5.23 -8.05
C ASN A 120 11.42 6.35 -8.01
N GLY A 121 12.19 6.44 -6.93
CA GLY A 121 13.20 7.48 -6.74
C GLY A 121 12.65 8.90 -6.54
N VAL A 122 11.34 9.06 -6.31
CA VAL A 122 10.72 10.38 -6.09
C VAL A 122 11.21 10.96 -4.77
N PHE A 123 11.57 12.25 -4.78
CA PHE A 123 11.98 12.99 -3.59
C PHE A 123 10.96 12.84 -2.46
N GLN A 124 11.44 12.58 -1.24
CA GLN A 124 10.64 12.56 -0.02
C GLN A 124 11.34 13.43 1.03
N PRO A 125 10.67 14.46 1.59
CA PRO A 125 11.25 15.27 2.64
C PRO A 125 11.47 14.44 3.92
N PRO A 126 12.41 14.84 4.78
CA PRO A 126 12.57 14.21 6.08
C PRO A 126 11.28 14.37 6.90
N VAL A 127 10.84 13.31 7.56
CA VAL A 127 9.67 13.30 8.43
C VAL A 127 10.12 13.08 9.87
N HIS A 128 9.72 13.97 10.78
CA HIS A 128 9.97 13.81 12.21
C HIS A 128 8.97 12.82 12.82
N LEU A 129 9.22 11.53 12.60
CA LEU A 129 8.27 10.46 12.93
C LEU A 129 7.91 10.38 14.43
N GLN A 130 8.82 10.78 15.34
CA GLN A 130 8.55 10.76 16.78
C GLN A 130 7.44 11.73 17.21
N SER A 131 7.25 12.82 16.46
CA SER A 131 6.27 13.88 16.76
C SER A 131 5.21 14.03 15.66
N SER A 132 5.04 12.99 14.83
CA SER A 132 4.06 12.99 13.73
C SER A 132 3.07 11.83 13.89
N GLU A 133 1.83 12.05 13.45
CA GLU A 133 0.81 11.01 13.28
C GLU A 133 0.35 10.96 11.82
N PHE A 134 -0.05 9.77 11.36
CA PHE A 134 -0.52 9.58 9.98
C PHE A 134 -1.83 8.80 9.96
N TYR A 135 -2.69 9.15 9.01
CA TYR A 135 -3.87 8.37 8.67
C TYR A 135 -3.64 7.56 7.40
N GLY A 136 -3.97 6.27 7.47
CA GLY A 136 -3.93 5.34 6.34
C GLY A 136 -5.35 5.02 5.86
N PHE A 137 -5.68 5.42 4.65
CA PHE A 137 -6.99 5.17 4.05
C PHE A 137 -6.96 4.02 3.03
N SER A 138 -8.14 3.58 2.59
CA SER A 138 -8.30 2.60 1.50
C SER A 138 -7.60 1.28 1.81
N GLU A 139 -6.61 0.83 1.01
CA GLU A 139 -5.94 -0.45 1.25
C GLU A 139 -5.20 -0.52 2.59
N PHE A 140 -4.81 0.63 3.17
CA PHE A 140 -4.29 0.64 4.54
C PHE A 140 -5.33 0.16 5.56
N TYR A 141 -6.59 0.50 5.34
CA TYR A 141 -7.70 0.09 6.19
C TYR A 141 -8.22 -1.31 5.84
N TYR A 142 -8.48 -1.59 4.56
CA TYR A 142 -8.98 -2.90 4.14
C TYR A 142 -8.01 -4.04 4.45
N CYS A 143 -6.69 -3.79 4.42
CA CYS A 143 -5.73 -4.83 4.79
C CYS A 143 -5.69 -5.10 6.30
N THR A 144 -6.06 -4.14 7.16
CA THR A 144 -5.97 -4.27 8.62
C THR A 144 -7.29 -4.64 9.29
N GLU A 145 -8.44 -4.19 8.77
CA GLU A 145 -9.74 -4.49 9.36
C GLU A 145 -10.21 -5.93 9.05
N ASP A 146 -10.09 -6.36 7.79
CA ASP A 146 -10.49 -7.70 7.32
C ASP A 146 -9.64 -8.82 7.93
N ALA A 147 -8.54 -8.45 8.57
CA ALA A 147 -7.58 -9.27 9.27
C ALA A 147 -7.98 -9.59 10.73
N GLY A 148 -9.27 -9.71 11.01
CA GLY A 148 -9.78 -10.18 12.30
C GLY A 148 -10.34 -9.10 13.24
N GLY A 149 -10.93 -8.02 12.71
CA GLY A 149 -11.63 -7.03 13.54
C GLY A 149 -10.71 -6.11 14.32
N VAL A 150 -9.47 -5.91 13.82
CA VAL A 150 -8.47 -5.07 14.46
C VAL A 150 -8.73 -3.60 14.11
N LEU A 151 -9.76 -3.03 14.73
CA LEU A 151 -10.03 -1.59 14.73
C LEU A 151 -9.05 -0.88 15.67
N GLY A 152 -8.26 0.06 15.12
CA GLY A 152 -7.46 1.00 15.90
C GLY A 152 -6.06 0.53 16.30
N SER A 153 -5.31 1.48 16.89
CA SER A 153 -3.87 1.57 17.26
C SER A 153 -3.17 0.29 17.75
N PHE A 154 -3.19 -0.79 16.97
CA PHE A 154 -2.41 -2.00 17.26
C PHE A 154 -0.97 -1.83 16.77
N PRO A 155 0.02 -2.29 17.55
CA PRO A 155 1.40 -2.29 17.09
C PRO A 155 1.53 -3.18 15.85
N PHE A 156 2.24 -2.68 14.83
CA PHE A 156 2.41 -3.32 13.53
C PHE A 156 3.01 -4.75 13.64
N SER A 157 3.72 -5.05 14.73
CA SER A 157 4.24 -6.38 15.05
C SER A 157 3.16 -7.46 15.17
N ARG A 158 2.01 -7.15 15.79
CA ARG A 158 0.90 -8.11 15.90
C ARG A 158 0.20 -8.33 14.57
N PHE A 159 0.08 -7.27 13.77
CA PHE A 159 -0.46 -7.34 12.43
C PHE A 159 0.41 -8.26 11.53
N PHE A 160 1.73 -8.16 11.64
CA PHE A 160 2.65 -9.03 10.91
C PHE A 160 2.44 -10.52 11.24
N VAL A 161 2.34 -10.88 12.53
CA VAL A 161 2.09 -12.27 12.97
C VAL A 161 0.76 -12.78 12.42
N PHE A 162 -0.29 -11.97 12.53
CA PHE A 162 -1.60 -12.32 11.96
C PHE A 162 -1.50 -12.64 10.46
N LEU A 163 -0.81 -11.80 9.68
CA LEU A 163 -0.70 -12.01 8.23
C LEU A 163 0.07 -13.28 7.88
N GLN A 164 1.10 -13.62 8.64
CA GLN A 164 1.82 -14.89 8.47
C GLN A 164 0.87 -16.08 8.67
N GLU A 165 0.06 -16.07 9.73
CA GLU A 165 -0.91 -17.11 10.02
C GLU A 165 -2.04 -17.18 8.98
N TYR A 166 -2.58 -16.02 8.59
CA TYR A 166 -3.60 -15.91 7.55
C TYR A 166 -3.12 -16.53 6.24
N CYS A 167 -1.91 -16.17 5.79
CA CYS A 167 -1.37 -16.65 4.52
C CYS A 167 -1.01 -18.14 4.55
N ALA A 168 -0.49 -18.63 5.68
CA ALA A 168 -0.20 -20.05 5.87
C ALA A 168 -1.46 -20.93 6.02
N THR A 169 -2.63 -20.33 6.28
CA THR A 169 -3.92 -21.03 6.35
C THR A 169 -4.33 -21.54 4.98
N ARG A 170 -4.79 -22.79 4.91
CA ARG A 170 -5.27 -23.40 3.66
C ARG A 170 -6.46 -22.62 3.10
N TRP A 171 -6.48 -22.44 1.78
CA TRP A 171 -7.53 -21.73 1.07
C TRP A 171 -8.94 -22.26 1.36
N SER A 172 -9.10 -23.58 1.48
CA SER A 172 -10.39 -24.20 1.84
C SER A 172 -10.89 -23.74 3.21
N VAL A 173 -10.01 -23.60 4.19
CA VAL A 173 -10.36 -23.14 5.55
C VAL A 173 -10.71 -21.65 5.54
N LEU A 174 -9.98 -20.83 4.78
CA LEU A 174 -10.33 -19.41 4.61
C LEU A 174 -11.71 -19.25 3.98
N ARG A 175 -12.03 -20.07 2.97
CA ARG A 175 -13.36 -20.09 2.35
C ARG A 175 -14.46 -20.55 3.29
N GLU A 176 -14.23 -21.59 4.08
CA GLU A 176 -15.21 -22.04 5.09
C GLU A 176 -15.51 -20.92 6.10
N ARG A 177 -14.46 -20.24 6.59
CA ARG A 177 -14.61 -19.10 7.50
C ARG A 177 -15.41 -17.96 6.87
N PHE A 178 -15.25 -17.74 5.56
CA PHE A 178 -16.02 -16.76 4.79
C PHE A 178 -17.49 -17.10 4.68
N GLU A 179 -17.80 -18.34 4.30
CA GLU A 179 -19.16 -18.84 4.19
C GLU A 179 -19.89 -18.81 5.56
N ARG A 180 -19.13 -18.86 6.66
CA ARG A 180 -19.62 -18.71 8.04
C ARG A 180 -19.73 -17.25 8.54
N GLY A 181 -19.40 -16.27 7.72
CA GLY A 181 -19.50 -14.84 8.08
C GLY A 181 -18.46 -14.37 9.09
N LEU A 182 -17.28 -14.98 9.14
CA LEU A 182 -16.21 -14.62 10.09
C LEU A 182 -15.30 -13.47 9.62
N TYR A 183 -15.59 -12.85 8.47
CA TYR A 183 -14.89 -11.68 7.94
C TYR A 183 -15.83 -10.47 7.89
N ALA A 184 -15.26 -9.28 7.66
CA ALA A 184 -16.06 -8.06 7.60
C ALA A 184 -17.11 -8.14 6.47
N PRO A 185 -18.29 -7.50 6.63
CA PRO A 185 -19.38 -7.60 5.66
C PRO A 185 -19.05 -7.13 4.24
N HIS A 186 -18.03 -6.26 4.11
CA HIS A 186 -17.60 -5.70 2.83
C HIS A 186 -16.49 -6.53 2.15
N ALA A 187 -15.99 -7.58 2.80
CA ALA A 187 -15.00 -8.47 2.21
C ALA A 187 -15.67 -9.41 1.20
N ASP A 188 -15.04 -9.61 0.05
CA ASP A 188 -15.46 -10.57 -0.97
C ASP A 188 -14.38 -11.67 -1.17
N LEU A 189 -14.70 -12.69 -1.98
CA LEU A 189 -13.73 -13.76 -2.27
C LEU A 189 -12.44 -13.23 -2.92
N HIS A 190 -12.51 -12.13 -3.66
CA HIS A 190 -11.34 -11.49 -4.26
C HIS A 190 -10.44 -10.88 -3.18
N ARG A 191 -11.01 -10.16 -2.20
CA ARG A 191 -10.32 -9.64 -1.01
C ARG A 191 -9.60 -10.77 -0.28
N LEU A 192 -10.31 -11.85 0.03
CA LEU A 192 -9.72 -13.00 0.72
C LEU A 192 -8.55 -13.62 -0.05
N LYS A 193 -8.72 -13.82 -1.36
CA LYS A 193 -7.69 -14.42 -2.22
C LYS A 193 -6.43 -13.56 -2.29
N PHE A 194 -6.57 -12.24 -2.37
CA PHE A 194 -5.46 -11.32 -2.58
C PHE A 194 -5.00 -10.58 -1.32
N GLN A 195 -5.55 -10.91 -0.15
CA GLN A 195 -5.19 -10.30 1.13
C GLN A 195 -3.69 -10.42 1.42
N CYS A 196 -3.11 -11.59 1.18
CA CYS A 196 -1.68 -11.84 1.36
C CYS A 196 -0.81 -10.89 0.51
N PHE A 197 -1.08 -10.85 -0.80
CA PHE A 197 -0.39 -9.95 -1.71
C PHE A 197 -0.55 -8.48 -1.31
N LYS A 198 -1.79 -8.03 -1.09
CA LYS A 198 -2.09 -6.61 -0.81
C LYS A 198 -1.48 -6.15 0.50
N SER A 199 -1.52 -6.99 1.52
CA SER A 199 -0.93 -6.69 2.83
C SER A 199 0.60 -6.68 2.77
N ALA A 200 1.22 -7.60 2.02
CA ALA A 200 2.66 -7.60 1.81
C ALA A 200 3.11 -6.35 1.01
N TRP A 201 2.34 -5.96 0.01
CA TRP A 201 2.59 -4.75 -0.76
C TRP A 201 2.45 -3.48 0.09
N MET A 202 1.38 -3.38 0.87
CA MET A 202 1.17 -2.28 1.82
C MET A 202 2.33 -2.19 2.82
N PHE A 203 2.77 -3.33 3.37
CA PHE A 203 3.93 -3.41 4.25
C PHE A 203 5.17 -2.83 3.58
N GLU A 204 5.53 -3.34 2.40
CA GLU A 204 6.77 -2.93 1.71
C GLU A 204 6.70 -1.45 1.27
N VAL A 205 5.54 -0.96 0.82
CA VAL A 205 5.34 0.47 0.51
C VAL A 205 5.54 1.33 1.75
N PHE A 206 4.93 0.98 2.89
CA PHE A 206 4.99 1.81 4.09
C PHE A 206 6.39 1.81 4.72
N HIS A 207 6.94 0.62 4.99
CA HIS A 207 8.19 0.50 5.73
C HIS A 207 9.43 0.66 4.86
N ARG A 208 9.40 0.11 3.64
CA ARG A 208 10.57 0.14 2.75
C ARG A 208 10.45 1.22 1.69
N GLY A 209 9.26 1.58 1.23
CA GLY A 209 9.03 2.69 0.30
C GLY A 209 9.16 4.05 0.99
N PHE A 210 8.28 4.32 1.96
CA PHE A 210 8.23 5.60 2.67
C PHE A 210 9.14 5.66 3.90
N SER A 211 9.88 4.58 4.18
CA SER A 211 10.90 4.53 5.24
C SER A 211 10.35 4.72 6.66
N PHE A 212 9.08 4.34 6.90
CA PHE A 212 8.55 4.28 8.27
C PHE A 212 9.17 3.09 9.01
N PRO A 213 9.62 3.23 10.28
CA PRO A 213 10.15 2.12 11.04
C PRO A 213 9.03 1.12 11.36
N GLU A 214 9.38 -0.16 11.46
CA GLU A 214 8.42 -1.22 11.82
C GLU A 214 7.86 -1.05 13.25
N SER A 215 8.55 -0.27 14.09
CA SER A 215 8.09 0.13 15.43
C SER A 215 7.18 1.36 15.43
N TYR A 216 6.87 1.96 14.28
CA TYR A 216 6.03 3.15 14.21
C TYR A 216 4.61 2.87 14.71
N GLY A 217 4.23 3.48 15.83
CA GLY A 217 2.95 3.25 16.50
C GLY A 217 1.85 4.27 16.19
N SER A 218 2.16 5.37 15.50
CA SER A 218 1.24 6.50 15.31
C SER A 218 0.55 6.50 13.94
N LEU A 219 0.39 5.32 13.33
CA LEU A 219 -0.44 5.11 12.13
C LEU A 219 -1.87 4.72 12.55
N LYS A 220 -2.85 5.50 12.11
CA LYS A 220 -4.29 5.20 12.29
C LYS A 220 -4.88 4.81 10.95
N THR A 221 -5.35 3.57 10.80
CA THR A 221 -6.04 3.15 9.58
C THR A 221 -7.53 3.40 9.72
N ALA A 222 -8.15 4.04 8.74
CA ALA A 222 -9.56 4.41 8.82
C ALA A 222 -10.23 4.45 7.43
N LEU A 223 -11.52 4.11 7.40
CA LEU A 223 -12.39 4.41 6.26
C LEU A 223 -12.99 5.82 6.36
N GLN A 224 -13.27 6.25 7.59
CA GLN A 224 -13.96 7.49 7.93
C GLN A 224 -13.30 8.17 9.13
N VAL A 225 -13.49 9.47 9.25
CA VAL A 225 -13.02 10.26 10.41
C VAL A 225 -14.25 10.91 11.04
N TYR A 226 -14.50 10.62 12.32
CA TYR A 226 -15.72 11.02 13.03
C TYR A 226 -17.01 10.60 12.29
N ASP A 227 -17.07 9.33 11.88
CA ASP A 227 -18.21 8.70 11.17
C ASP A 227 -18.62 9.41 9.87
N LYS A 228 -17.67 10.13 9.27
CA LYS A 228 -17.84 10.81 7.99
C LYS A 228 -16.69 10.49 7.06
N GLU A 229 -17.03 10.29 5.80
CA GLU A 229 -16.03 10.18 4.74
C GLU A 229 -15.22 11.49 4.65
N VAL A 230 -13.90 11.36 4.47
CA VAL A 230 -13.01 12.52 4.30
C VAL A 230 -13.24 13.16 2.94
N GLN A 231 -13.87 14.33 2.92
CA GLN A 231 -14.20 15.05 1.70
C GLN A 231 -13.08 16.02 1.29
N TRP A 232 -12.39 15.75 0.19
CA TRP A 232 -11.41 16.70 -0.37
C TRP A 232 -12.07 18.00 -0.86
N THR A 233 -13.34 17.94 -1.25
CA THR A 233 -14.16 19.10 -1.65
C THR A 233 -14.38 20.07 -0.49
N LEU A 234 -14.42 19.58 0.76
CA LEU A 234 -14.49 20.42 1.96
C LEU A 234 -13.23 21.29 2.11
N GLY A 235 -12.05 20.71 1.89
CA GLY A 235 -10.80 21.47 1.87
C GLY A 235 -10.77 22.52 0.76
N ALA A 236 -11.30 22.18 -0.42
CA ALA A 236 -11.40 23.10 -1.54
C ALA A 236 -12.29 24.31 -1.24
N ILE A 237 -13.50 24.09 -0.69
CA ILE A 237 -14.39 25.21 -0.35
C ILE A 237 -13.78 26.06 0.76
N LEU A 238 -13.25 25.44 1.82
CA LEU A 238 -12.60 26.15 2.94
C LEU A 238 -11.47 27.06 2.46
N TYR A 239 -10.60 26.55 1.59
CA TYR A 239 -9.50 27.33 1.02
C TYR A 239 -9.99 28.50 0.15
N ARG A 240 -11.02 28.27 -0.67
CA ARG A 240 -11.57 29.28 -1.59
C ARG A 240 -12.37 30.36 -0.86
N THR A 241 -12.94 30.05 0.31
CA THR A 241 -13.72 30.99 1.12
C THR A 241 -12.95 31.62 2.27
N ARG A 242 -11.63 31.41 2.38
CA ARG A 242 -10.82 31.85 3.54
C ARG A 242 -10.85 33.36 3.84
N PHE A 243 -11.19 34.19 2.85
CA PHE A 243 -11.29 35.66 3.00
C PHE A 243 -12.68 36.16 3.41
N LEU A 244 -13.70 35.29 3.49
CA LEU A 244 -15.03 35.71 3.93
C LEU A 244 -15.08 36.37 5.31
N PRO A 245 -14.28 35.97 6.32
CA PRO A 245 -14.27 36.61 7.64
C PRO A 245 -13.76 38.06 7.67
N LEU A 246 -13.18 38.58 6.58
CA LEU A 246 -12.76 39.98 6.48
C LEU A 246 -13.93 40.94 6.20
N ARG A 247 -15.13 40.41 5.97
CA ARG A 247 -16.34 41.20 5.65
C ARG A 247 -17.14 41.55 6.89
#